data_AF-A0A1I3PNJ3-F1
#
_entry.id   AF-A0A1I3PNJ3-F1
#
_cell.length_a   1.000
_cell.length_b   1.000
_cell.length_c   1.000
_cell.angle_alpha   90.00
_cell.angle_beta   90.00
_cell.angle_gamma   90.00
#
_symmetry.space_group_name_H-M   'P 1'
#
loop_
_entity.id
_entity.type
_entity.pdbx_description
1 polymer ?
#
loop_
_entity_poly.entity_id
_entity_poly.type
_entity_poly.pdbx_seq_one_letter_code
_entity_poly.pdbx_strand_id
1 'polypeptide(L)'
;MARYPLAPLLSVRQYREETAQNLLRQAERMVREAEAALQECEKELERYRIWRLEEEDRRYETIMGQLLSLDDLEAFKAGLGRLRDAELLREEDVAKAEQALVKARQTVADAKNGLNKARRDTARILAHKNIWNEMTRREAERKEDLESEEFRPLPIGTGDDA
;
A
#
# COMPACT_ATOMS: atom_id res chain seq x y z
N MET A 1 35.77 -11.81 16.69
CA MET A 1 35.07 -12.01 15.40
C MET A 1 35.08 -10.71 14.62
N ALA A 2 35.51 -10.73 13.36
CA ALA A 2 35.43 -9.56 12.50
C ALA A 2 33.97 -9.12 12.32
N ARG A 3 33.72 -7.81 12.28
CA ARG A 3 32.38 -7.26 12.00
C ARG A 3 32.21 -7.15 10.49
N TYR A 4 31.05 -7.57 9.98
CA TYR A 4 30.73 -7.49 8.56
C TYR A 4 30.90 -6.04 8.02
N PRO A 5 31.77 -5.80 7.03
CA PRO A 5 32.11 -4.44 6.58
C PRO A 5 30.92 -3.61 6.08
N LEU A 6 29.93 -4.26 5.46
CA LEU A 6 28.75 -3.58 4.91
C LEU A 6 27.55 -3.59 5.88
N ALA A 7 27.77 -3.84 7.18
CA ALA A 7 26.70 -3.82 8.17
C ALA A 7 25.90 -2.49 8.23
N PRO A 8 26.53 -1.29 8.14
CA PRO A 8 25.77 -0.03 8.10
C PRO A 8 24.91 0.12 6.84
N LEU A 9 25.36 -0.40 5.70
CA LEU A 9 24.58 -0.35 4.47
C LEU A 9 23.38 -1.31 4.53
N LEU A 10 23.55 -2.47 5.16
CA LEU A 10 22.46 -3.42 5.39
C LEU A 10 21.34 -2.81 6.25
N SER A 11 21.68 -2.13 7.35
CA SER A 11 20.67 -1.51 8.22
C SER A 11 19.88 -0.42 7.48
N VAL A 12 20.54 0.40 6.66
CA VAL A 12 19.86 1.40 5.82
C VAL A 12 18.89 0.75 4.82
N ARG A 13 19.26 -0.39 4.22
CA ARG A 13 18.37 -1.10 3.27
C ARG A 13 17.17 -1.75 3.96
N GLN A 14 17.39 -2.35 5.13
CA GLN A 14 16.30 -2.87 5.96
C GLN A 14 15.32 -1.77 6.36
N TYR A 15 15.82 -0.61 6.79
CA TYR A 15 14.97 0.54 7.09
C TYR A 15 14.17 1.04 5.88
N ARG A 16 14.78 1.08 4.68
CA ARG A 16 14.07 1.45 3.44
C ARG A 16 12.99 0.43 3.07
N GLU A 17 13.25 -0.85 3.29
CA GLU A 17 12.27 -1.91 3.08
C GLU A 17 11.08 -1.78 4.04
N GLU A 18 11.34 -1.56 5.32
CA GLU A 18 10.31 -1.30 6.34
C GLU A 18 9.48 -0.05 5.98
N THR A 19 10.15 1.03 5.55
CA THR A 19 9.48 2.25 5.11
C THR A 19 8.59 1.98 3.89
N ALA A 20 9.09 1.25 2.89
CA ALA A 20 8.30 0.87 1.72
C ALA A 20 7.11 -0.03 2.08
N GLN A 21 7.27 -0.90 3.08
CA GLN A 21 6.19 -1.75 3.57
C GLN A 21 5.12 -0.92 4.28
N ASN A 22 5.50 0.07 5.08
CA ASN A 22 4.57 0.99 5.73
C ASN A 22 3.80 1.83 4.70
N LEU A 23 4.47 2.34 3.66
CA LEU A 23 3.83 3.06 2.56
C LEU A 23 2.80 2.18 1.84
N LEU A 24 3.12 0.90 1.59
CA LEU A 24 2.16 -0.03 1.01
C LEU A 24 0.92 -0.21 1.89
N ARG A 25 1.11 -0.42 3.20
CA ARG A 25 -0.02 -0.56 4.15
C ARG A 25 -0.89 0.70 4.17
N GLN A 26 -0.28 1.88 4.11
CA GLN A 26 -1.00 3.15 4.05
C GLN A 26 -1.81 3.27 2.76
N ALA A 27 -1.20 2.94 1.61
CA ALA A 27 -1.89 2.97 0.32
C ALA A 27 -3.06 1.97 0.28
N GLU A 28 -2.90 0.77 0.83
CA GLU A 28 -3.97 -0.24 0.93
C GLU A 28 -5.12 0.25 1.81
N ARG A 29 -4.81 0.96 2.91
CA ARG A 29 -5.83 1.59 3.74
C ARG A 29 -6.60 2.68 2.98
N MET A 30 -5.90 3.52 2.22
CA MET A 30 -6.55 4.55 1.39
C MET A 30 -7.49 3.95 0.34
N VAL A 31 -7.14 2.80 -0.26
CA VAL A 31 -8.04 2.09 -1.17
C VAL A 31 -9.31 1.66 -0.45
N ARG A 32 -9.21 1.07 0.74
CA ARG A 32 -10.40 0.65 1.51
C ARG A 32 -11.29 1.82 1.88
N GLU A 33 -10.69 2.95 2.28
CA GLU A 33 -11.44 4.18 2.59
C GLU A 33 -12.13 4.74 1.33
N ALA A 34 -11.46 4.72 0.18
CA ALA A 34 -12.06 5.14 -1.10
C ALA A 34 -13.19 4.21 -1.57
N GLU A 35 -13.04 2.88 -1.38
CA GLU A 35 -14.11 1.90 -1.68
C GLU A 35 -15.33 2.12 -0.78
N ALA A 36 -15.12 2.35 0.52
CA ALA A 36 -16.21 2.65 1.43
C ALA A 36 -16.93 3.97 1.09
N ALA A 37 -16.17 5.00 0.71
CA ALA A 37 -16.74 6.29 0.27
C ALA A 37 -17.56 6.13 -1.01
N LEU A 38 -17.06 5.38 -2.00
CA LEU A 38 -17.81 5.09 -3.23
C LEU A 38 -19.12 4.37 -2.94
N GLN A 39 -19.09 3.32 -2.10
CA GLN A 39 -20.30 2.60 -1.71
C GLN A 39 -21.32 3.49 -1.00
N GLU A 40 -20.89 4.46 -0.20
CA GLU A 40 -21.81 5.38 0.45
C GLU A 40 -22.43 6.35 -0.57
N CYS A 41 -21.64 6.92 -1.47
CA CYS A 41 -22.15 7.78 -2.55
C CYS A 41 -23.16 7.04 -3.44
N GLU A 42 -22.88 5.78 -3.80
CA GLU A 42 -23.80 4.95 -4.59
C GLU A 42 -25.12 4.69 -3.85
N LYS A 43 -25.06 4.39 -2.55
CA LYS A 43 -26.27 4.21 -1.73
C LYS A 43 -27.06 5.50 -1.60
N GLU A 44 -26.39 6.64 -1.42
CA GLU A 44 -27.06 7.93 -1.34
C GLU A 44 -27.75 8.28 -2.66
N LEU A 45 -27.09 8.04 -3.79
CA LEU A 45 -27.67 8.23 -5.12
C LEU A 45 -28.91 7.34 -5.32
N GLU A 46 -28.83 6.07 -4.95
CA GLU A 46 -29.96 5.15 -5.12
C GLU A 46 -31.16 5.53 -4.22
N ARG A 47 -30.89 5.88 -2.95
CA ARG A 47 -31.94 6.42 -2.06
C ARG A 47 -32.55 7.68 -2.63
N TYR A 48 -31.73 8.58 -3.18
CA TYR A 48 -32.21 9.81 -3.78
C TYR A 48 -33.06 9.56 -5.02
N ARG A 49 -32.68 8.59 -5.88
CA ARG A 49 -33.47 8.22 -7.06
C ARG A 49 -34.86 7.73 -6.70
N ILE A 50 -34.96 6.84 -5.71
CA ILE A 50 -36.24 6.33 -5.22
C ILE A 50 -37.08 7.48 -4.66
N TRP A 51 -36.51 8.26 -3.74
CA TRP A 51 -37.19 9.38 -3.12
C TRP A 51 -37.61 10.45 -4.13
N ARG A 52 -36.77 10.74 -5.12
CA ARG A 52 -37.06 11.71 -6.19
C ARG A 52 -38.31 11.31 -6.95
N LEU A 53 -38.43 10.04 -7.34
CA LEU A 53 -39.61 9.56 -8.07
C LEU A 53 -40.89 9.72 -7.23
N GLU A 54 -40.86 9.31 -5.96
CA GLU A 54 -41.98 9.48 -5.04
C GLU A 54 -42.35 10.95 -4.84
N GLU A 55 -41.35 11.83 -4.74
CA GLU A 55 -41.53 13.27 -4.59
C GLU A 55 -42.04 13.93 -5.87
N GLU A 56 -41.61 13.49 -7.05
CA GLU A 56 -42.16 13.94 -8.33
C GLU A 56 -43.64 13.57 -8.43
N ASP A 57 -44.01 12.31 -8.13
CA ASP A 57 -45.39 11.84 -8.13
C ASP A 57 -46.27 12.63 -7.16
N ARG A 58 -45.82 12.82 -5.91
CA ARG A 58 -46.52 13.62 -4.89
C ARG A 58 -46.75 15.07 -5.35
N ARG A 59 -45.76 15.67 -6.00
CA ARG A 59 -45.85 17.03 -6.54
C ARG A 59 -46.85 17.10 -7.68
N TYR A 60 -46.85 16.12 -8.59
CA TYR A 60 -47.86 16.03 -9.63
C TYR A 60 -49.26 15.88 -9.04
N GLU A 61 -49.49 14.93 -8.12
CA GLU A 61 -50.79 14.74 -7.46
C GLU A 61 -51.34 16.03 -6.82
N THR A 62 -50.46 16.86 -6.24
CA THR A 62 -50.86 18.12 -5.60
C THR A 62 -51.48 19.12 -6.60
N ILE A 63 -50.97 19.14 -7.84
CA ILE A 63 -51.40 20.10 -8.87
C ILE A 63 -52.48 19.52 -9.80
N MET A 64 -52.69 18.21 -9.78
CA MET A 64 -53.68 17.55 -10.63
C MET A 64 -55.10 18.05 -10.34
N GLY A 65 -55.78 18.52 -11.40
CA GLY A 65 -57.15 19.04 -11.30
C GLY A 65 -57.25 20.48 -10.75
N GLN A 66 -56.13 21.14 -10.47
CA GLN A 66 -56.12 22.55 -10.06
C GLN A 66 -55.94 23.49 -11.26
N LEU A 67 -56.56 24.67 -11.18
CA LEU A 67 -56.28 25.78 -12.08
C LEU A 67 -55.01 26.50 -11.60
N LEU A 68 -53.93 26.37 -12.37
CA LEU A 68 -52.64 27.00 -12.07
C LEU A 68 -52.47 28.27 -12.91
N SER A 69 -51.87 29.29 -12.33
CA SER A 69 -51.36 30.41 -13.12
C SER A 69 -50.12 29.98 -13.93
N LEU A 70 -49.73 30.82 -14.91
CA LEU A 70 -48.51 30.58 -15.67
C LEU A 70 -47.27 30.58 -14.75
N ASP A 71 -47.22 31.52 -13.81
CA ASP A 71 -46.12 31.65 -12.84
C ASP A 71 -46.02 30.43 -11.93
N ASP A 72 -47.15 29.89 -11.46
CA ASP A 72 -47.19 28.66 -10.65
C ASP A 72 -46.67 27.45 -11.44
N LEU A 73 -47.02 27.37 -12.73
CA LEU A 73 -46.56 26.29 -13.61
C LEU A 73 -45.04 26.39 -13.88
N GLU A 74 -44.51 27.60 -14.06
CA GLU A 74 -43.07 27.82 -14.22
C GLU A 74 -42.31 27.47 -12.94
N ALA A 75 -42.81 27.89 -11.78
CA ALA A 75 -42.24 27.54 -10.48
C ALA A 75 -42.25 26.02 -10.25
N PHE A 76 -43.32 25.34 -10.63
CA PHE A 76 -43.43 23.88 -10.56
C PHE A 76 -42.37 23.18 -11.43
N LYS A 77 -42.25 23.58 -12.71
CA LYS A 77 -41.23 23.04 -13.63
C LYS A 77 -39.81 23.27 -13.11
N ALA A 78 -39.52 24.47 -12.61
CA ALA A 78 -38.24 24.79 -12.00
C ALA A 78 -37.98 23.92 -10.76
N GLY A 79 -39.00 23.63 -9.96
CA GLY A 79 -38.92 22.74 -8.81
C GLY A 79 -38.54 21.30 -9.18
N LEU A 80 -39.09 20.76 -10.27
CA LEU A 80 -38.68 19.46 -10.82
C LEU A 80 -37.26 19.49 -11.41
N GLY A 81 -36.91 20.59 -12.08
CA GLY A 81 -35.54 20.82 -12.56
C GLY A 81 -34.50 20.71 -11.44
N ARG A 82 -34.75 21.39 -10.30
CA ARG A 82 -33.86 21.30 -9.13
C ARG A 82 -33.71 19.89 -8.57
N LEU A 83 -34.77 19.07 -8.62
CA LEU A 83 -34.69 17.67 -8.18
C LEU A 83 -33.75 16.85 -9.07
N ARG A 84 -33.79 17.09 -10.39
CA ARG A 84 -32.91 16.45 -11.37
C ARG A 84 -31.48 16.95 -11.27
N ASP A 85 -31.28 18.25 -11.11
CA ASP A 85 -29.95 18.85 -10.90
C ASP A 85 -29.27 18.27 -9.65
N ALA A 86 -30.04 18.06 -8.58
CA ALA A 86 -29.55 17.46 -7.35
C ALA A 86 -29.25 15.95 -7.47
N GLU A 87 -29.88 15.23 -8.40
CA GLU A 87 -29.46 13.87 -8.76
C GLU A 87 -28.14 13.89 -9.53
N LEU A 88 -28.04 14.76 -10.53
CA LEU A 88 -26.84 14.91 -11.35
C LEU A 88 -25.62 15.21 -10.48
N LEU A 89 -25.75 16.09 -9.48
CA LEU A 89 -24.67 16.38 -8.53
C LEU A 89 -24.20 15.12 -7.78
N ARG A 90 -25.12 14.23 -7.39
CA ARG A 90 -24.80 12.96 -6.72
C ARG A 90 -24.13 11.97 -7.68
N GLU A 91 -24.58 11.93 -8.93
CA GLU A 91 -23.90 11.15 -9.98
C GLU A 91 -22.46 11.64 -10.22
N GLU A 92 -22.24 12.95 -10.22
CA GLU A 92 -20.91 13.53 -10.29
C GLU A 92 -20.04 13.16 -9.09
N ASP A 93 -20.62 13.12 -7.88
CA ASP A 93 -19.89 12.74 -6.67
C ASP A 93 -19.51 11.25 -6.66
N VAL A 94 -20.38 10.37 -7.17
CA VAL A 94 -20.04 8.97 -7.45
C VAL A 94 -18.88 8.89 -8.44
N ALA A 95 -18.95 9.60 -9.57
CA ALA A 95 -17.88 9.61 -10.57
C ALA A 95 -16.53 10.13 -9.99
N LYS A 96 -16.56 11.14 -9.12
CA LYS A 96 -15.37 11.63 -8.41
C LYS A 96 -14.81 10.56 -7.46
N ALA A 97 -15.67 9.86 -6.73
CA ALA A 97 -15.26 8.77 -5.82
C ALA A 97 -14.63 7.60 -6.60
N GLU A 98 -15.19 7.22 -7.76
CA GLU A 98 -14.60 6.22 -8.65
C GLU A 98 -13.21 6.63 -9.14
N GLN A 99 -13.05 7.88 -9.58
CA GLN A 99 -11.74 8.39 -10.00
C GLN A 99 -10.73 8.39 -8.85
N ALA A 100 -11.16 8.72 -7.63
CA ALA A 100 -10.31 8.66 -6.44
C ALA A 100 -9.87 7.22 -6.14
N LEU A 101 -10.78 6.25 -6.27
CA LEU A 101 -10.47 4.82 -6.11
C LEU A 101 -9.45 4.33 -7.14
N VAL A 102 -9.58 4.73 -8.40
CA VAL A 102 -8.60 4.40 -9.45
C VAL A 102 -7.21 4.93 -9.10
N LYS A 103 -7.12 6.20 -8.68
CA LYS A 103 -5.85 6.81 -8.24
C LYS A 103 -5.24 6.12 -7.01
N ALA A 104 -6.08 5.74 -6.04
CA ALA A 104 -5.64 5.02 -4.86
C ALA A 104 -5.09 3.62 -5.22
N ARG A 105 -5.76 2.90 -6.12
CA ARG A 105 -5.29 1.59 -6.62
C ARG A 105 -3.96 1.71 -7.37
N GLN A 106 -3.79 2.75 -8.18
CA GLN A 106 -2.50 3.02 -8.83
C GLN A 106 -1.39 3.26 -7.80
N THR A 107 -1.67 4.03 -6.75
CA THR A 107 -0.71 4.29 -5.67
C THR A 107 -0.29 3.00 -4.95
N VAL A 108 -1.21 2.06 -4.75
CA VAL A 108 -0.89 0.72 -4.23
C VAL A 108 0.03 -0.04 -5.18
N ALA A 109 -0.23 -0.01 -6.49
CA ALA A 109 0.63 -0.68 -7.46
C ALA A 109 2.06 -0.13 -7.44
N ASP A 110 2.20 1.20 -7.36
CA ASP A 110 3.51 1.86 -7.28
C ASP A 110 4.23 1.55 -5.97
N ALA A 111 3.51 1.54 -4.84
CA ALA A 111 4.05 1.15 -3.53
C ALA A 111 4.52 -0.32 -3.51
N LYS A 112 3.76 -1.24 -4.15
CA LYS A 112 4.17 -2.65 -4.30
C LYS A 112 5.46 -2.77 -5.11
N ASN A 113 5.57 -2.02 -6.20
CA ASN A 113 6.79 -2.00 -7.02
C ASN A 113 7.98 -1.45 -6.23
N GLY A 114 7.79 -0.38 -5.46
CA GLY A 114 8.79 0.19 -4.55
C GLY A 114 9.27 -0.82 -3.50
N LEU A 115 8.34 -1.51 -2.85
CA LEU A 115 8.65 -2.56 -1.86
C LEU A 115 9.43 -3.72 -2.48
N ASN A 116 9.02 -4.18 -3.67
CA ASN A 116 9.73 -5.25 -4.37
C ASN A 116 11.17 -4.86 -4.72
N LYS A 117 11.39 -3.61 -5.12
CA LYS A 117 12.74 -3.08 -5.37
C LYS A 117 13.57 -3.06 -4.09
N ALA A 118 13.02 -2.52 -3.00
CA ALA A 118 13.69 -2.47 -1.70
C ALA A 118 14.08 -3.87 -1.21
N ARG A 119 13.17 -4.85 -1.32
CA ARG A 119 13.40 -6.26 -0.98
C ARG A 119 14.56 -6.88 -1.77
N ARG A 120 14.58 -6.68 -3.09
CA ARG A 120 15.67 -7.18 -3.95
C ARG A 120 17.01 -6.59 -3.54
N ASP A 121 17.03 -5.30 -3.23
CA ASP A 121 18.22 -4.60 -2.77
C ASP A 121 18.70 -5.11 -1.41
N THR A 122 17.80 -5.36 -0.46
CA THR A 122 18.15 -5.95 0.85
C THR A 122 18.67 -7.38 0.67
N ALA A 123 17.98 -8.21 -0.13
CA ALA A 123 18.35 -9.59 -0.39
C ALA A 123 19.76 -9.72 -0.98
N ARG A 124 20.14 -8.82 -1.90
CA ARG A 124 21.50 -8.80 -2.48
C ARG A 124 22.59 -8.59 -1.41
N ILE A 125 22.37 -7.70 -0.44
CA ILE A 125 23.37 -7.47 0.63
C ILE A 125 23.37 -8.60 1.65
N LEU A 126 22.22 -9.19 1.95
CA LEU A 126 22.14 -10.37 2.81
C LEU A 126 22.90 -11.55 2.21
N ALA A 127 22.77 -11.79 0.90
CA ALA A 127 23.55 -12.83 0.21
C ALA A 127 25.06 -12.57 0.32
N HIS A 128 25.53 -11.33 0.11
CA HIS A 128 26.94 -10.98 0.29
C HIS A 128 27.41 -11.17 1.74
N LYS A 129 26.57 -10.82 2.73
CA LYS A 129 26.87 -11.06 4.15
C LYS A 129 27.07 -12.55 4.45
N ASN A 130 26.22 -13.41 3.90
CA ASN A 130 26.32 -14.85 4.09
C ASN A 130 27.63 -15.41 3.50
N ILE A 131 27.97 -15.02 2.27
CA ILE A 131 29.24 -15.39 1.64
C ILE A 131 30.44 -14.90 2.48
N TRP A 132 30.40 -13.66 2.94
CA TRP A 132 31.47 -13.10 3.76
C TRP A 132 31.63 -13.84 5.10
N ASN A 133 30.54 -14.19 5.76
CA ASN A 133 30.56 -14.99 6.99
C ASN A 133 31.18 -16.37 6.73
N GLU A 134 30.82 -17.03 5.63
CA GLU A 134 31.38 -18.33 5.26
C GLU A 134 32.89 -18.25 4.97
N MET A 135 33.34 -17.23 4.24
CA MET A 135 34.76 -16.99 3.98
C MET A 135 35.53 -16.73 5.28
N THR A 136 34.99 -15.86 6.14
CA THR A 136 35.60 -15.53 7.44
C THR A 136 35.70 -16.77 8.34
N ARG A 137 34.68 -17.64 8.33
CA ARG A 137 34.70 -18.91 9.07
C ARG A 137 35.77 -19.85 8.53
N ARG A 138 35.83 -20.07 7.22
CA ARG A 138 36.84 -20.93 6.58
C ARG A 138 38.27 -20.43 6.81
N GLU A 139 38.47 -19.12 6.83
CA GLU A 139 39.77 -18.51 7.15
C GLU A 139 40.16 -18.70 8.61
N ALA A 140 39.20 -18.61 9.54
CA ALA A 140 39.44 -18.91 10.95
C ALA A 140 39.81 -20.38 11.15
N GLU A 141 39.06 -21.31 10.55
CA GLU A 141 39.36 -22.75 10.56
C GLU A 141 40.78 -23.02 10.03
N ARG A 142 41.15 -22.45 8.87
CA ARG A 142 42.51 -22.59 8.31
C ARG A 142 43.60 -22.04 9.25
N LYS A 143 43.32 -20.94 9.96
CA LYS A 143 44.28 -20.33 10.89
C LYS A 143 44.47 -21.21 12.12
N GLU A 144 43.40 -21.78 12.65
CA GLU A 144 43.42 -22.73 13.77
C GLU A 144 44.20 -24.01 13.42
N ASP A 145 44.05 -24.51 12.19
CA ASP A 145 44.82 -25.65 11.68
C ASP A 145 46.33 -25.34 11.61
N LEU A 146 46.71 -24.18 11.06
CA LEU A 146 48.11 -23.74 10.99
C LEU A 146 48.73 -23.56 12.39
N GLU A 147 47.99 -22.95 13.31
CA GLU A 147 48.43 -22.79 14.71
C GLU A 147 48.64 -24.17 15.39
N SER A 148 47.80 -25.16 15.07
CA SER A 148 47.91 -26.53 15.59
C SER A 148 49.10 -27.30 15.00
N GLU A 149 49.48 -27.01 13.75
CA GLU A 149 50.68 -27.56 13.12
C GLU A 149 51.97 -26.93 13.68
N GLU A 150 51.97 -25.62 13.94
CA GLU A 150 53.10 -24.89 14.51
C GLU A 150 53.34 -25.25 15.99
N PHE A 151 52.30 -25.68 16.72
CA PHE A 151 52.40 -26.17 18.10
C PHE A 151 52.84 -27.64 18.22
N ARG A 152 53.15 -28.35 17.13
CA ARG A 152 53.72 -29.71 17.24
C ARG A 152 55.07 -29.64 17.97
N PRO A 153 55.21 -30.29 19.15
CA PRO A 153 56.48 -30.33 19.84
C PRO A 153 57.52 -30.96 18.90
N LEU A 154 58.69 -30.32 18.77
CA LEU A 154 59.87 -30.96 18.18
C LEU A 154 60.01 -32.35 18.83
N PRO A 155 60.27 -33.42 18.05
CA PRO A 155 60.49 -34.73 18.65
C PRO A 155 61.62 -34.55 19.66
N ILE A 156 61.29 -34.77 20.94
CA ILE A 156 62.30 -34.89 21.99
C ILE A 156 63.18 -36.03 21.51
N GLY A 157 64.37 -35.67 21.03
CA GLY A 157 65.40 -36.64 20.75
C GLY A 157 65.63 -37.38 22.05
N THR A 158 65.17 -38.63 22.10
CA THR A 158 65.62 -39.62 23.06
C THR A 158 67.09 -39.89 22.71
N GLY A 159 67.96 -38.97 23.10
CA GLY A 159 69.31 -39.33 23.47
C GLY A 159 69.22 -39.99 24.84
N ASP A 160 69.36 -41.31 24.84
CA ASP A 160 69.89 -42.05 25.99
C ASP A 160 70.45 -43.37 25.46
N ASP A 161 71.76 -43.33 25.22
CA ASP A 161 72.79 -44.31 25.59
C ASP A 161 72.41 -45.81 25.67
N ALA A 162 72.97 -46.58 24.73
CA ALA A 162 73.47 -47.95 24.94
C ALA A 162 74.62 -48.26 23.97
#